data_AF-A0A950YKN0-F1
#
_entry.id   AF-A0A950YKN0-F1
#
_cell.length_a   1.000
_cell.length_b   1.000
_cell.length_c   1.000
_cell.angle_alpha   90.00
_cell.angle_beta   90.00
_cell.angle_gamma   90.00
#
_symmetry.space_group_name_H-M   'P 1'
#
loop_
_entity.id
_entity.type
_entity.pdbx_description
1 polymer ?
#
loop_
_entity_poly.entity_id
_entity_poly.type
_entity_poly.pdbx_seq_one_letter_code
_entity_poly.pdbx_strand_id
1 'polypeptide(L)'
;MTRGQVVTNRMTVTNHGPDDAARVVANDQPLGSAVLVSVHTDAGNCHASLPLVCLLGALKPGTQVHITVRVRLGTRSSRFTNRSVVGTATYDPNLSNNVAQATVAVLPPPPPPPPPPSGLG
;
A
#
# COMPACT_ATOMS: atom_id res chain seq x y z
N MET A 1 7.04 13.42 1.60
CA MET A 1 7.72 12.27 2.27
C MET A 1 9.19 12.35 1.98
N THR A 2 10.04 11.68 2.77
CA THR A 2 11.49 11.73 2.61
C THR A 2 12.04 10.37 2.15
N ARG A 3 13.09 10.38 1.34
CA ARG A 3 13.84 9.16 0.96
C ARG A 3 14.23 8.33 2.19
N GLY A 4 14.10 7.02 2.11
CA GLY A 4 14.41 6.11 3.23
C GLY A 4 13.34 6.04 4.33
N GLN A 5 12.34 6.92 4.32
CA GLN A 5 11.24 6.90 5.28
C GLN A 5 10.36 5.66 5.10
N VAL A 6 9.85 5.10 6.20
CA VAL A 6 8.78 4.09 6.15
C VAL A 6 7.43 4.80 6.05
N VAL A 7 6.65 4.40 5.05
CA VAL A 7 5.32 4.89 4.74
C VAL A 7 4.31 3.78 4.99
N THR A 8 3.14 4.15 5.50
CA THR A 8 2.02 3.25 5.74
C THR A 8 0.92 3.56 4.73
N ASN A 9 0.59 2.58 3.88
CA ASN A 9 -0.56 2.61 2.98
C ASN A 9 -1.69 1.80 3.60
N ARG A 10 -2.89 2.38 3.64
CA ARG A 10 -4.10 1.69 4.09
C ARG A 10 -5.06 1.55 2.91
N MET A 11 -5.43 0.32 2.60
CA MET A 11 -6.43 -0.02 1.59
C MET A 11 -7.70 -0.48 2.29
N THR A 12 -8.85 -0.08 1.76
CA THR A 12 -10.16 -0.54 2.21
C THR A 12 -10.85 -1.20 1.02
N VAL A 13 -11.26 -2.46 1.19
CA VAL A 13 -12.03 -3.22 0.20
C VAL A 13 -13.43 -3.39 0.74
N THR A 14 -14.43 -2.98 -0.04
CA THR A 14 -15.85 -3.03 0.35
C THR A 14 -16.63 -3.82 -0.70
N ASN A 15 -17.44 -4.79 -0.28
CA ASN A 15 -18.46 -5.35 -1.17
C ASN A 15 -19.70 -4.45 -1.18
N HIS A 16 -19.98 -3.78 -2.29
CA HIS A 16 -21.15 -2.92 -2.44
C HIS A 16 -22.46 -3.68 -2.75
N GLY A 17 -22.41 -4.99 -2.94
CA GLY A 17 -23.57 -5.87 -3.03
C GLY A 17 -24.19 -5.95 -4.44
N PRO A 18 -25.45 -6.42 -4.55
CA PRO A 18 -26.28 -7.03 -3.49
C PRO A 18 -25.87 -8.46 -3.14
N ASP A 19 -25.00 -9.07 -3.95
CA ASP A 19 -24.58 -10.46 -3.80
C ASP A 19 -23.27 -10.60 -3.02
N ASP A 20 -22.98 -11.81 -2.55
CA ASP A 20 -21.68 -12.15 -1.98
C ASP A 20 -20.57 -12.05 -3.04
N ALA A 21 -19.49 -11.36 -2.72
CA ALA A 21 -18.29 -11.32 -3.55
C ALA A 21 -17.43 -12.55 -3.23
N ALA A 22 -17.33 -13.50 -4.16
CA ALA A 22 -16.57 -14.73 -3.98
C ALA A 22 -15.09 -14.56 -4.37
N ARG A 23 -14.18 -15.26 -3.68
CA ARG A 23 -12.75 -15.32 -4.01
C ARG A 23 -12.14 -13.94 -4.27
N VAL A 24 -12.40 -12.99 -3.38
CA VAL A 24 -11.87 -11.63 -3.46
C VAL A 24 -10.35 -11.66 -3.32
N VAL A 25 -9.67 -11.02 -4.25
CA VAL A 25 -8.21 -10.86 -4.28
C VAL A 25 -7.87 -9.39 -4.43
N ALA A 26 -7.07 -8.86 -3.52
CA ALA A 26 -6.49 -7.52 -3.63
C ALA A 26 -5.02 -7.63 -4.03
N ASN A 27 -4.64 -6.89 -5.07
CA ASN A 27 -3.26 -6.73 -5.53
C ASN A 27 -2.81 -5.30 -5.24
N ASP A 28 -1.61 -5.13 -4.71
CA ASP A 28 -1.02 -3.81 -4.47
C ASP A 28 0.41 -3.77 -5.02
N GLN A 29 0.70 -2.73 -5.80
CA GLN A 29 2.01 -2.52 -6.40
C GLN A 29 2.54 -1.14 -6.04
N PRO A 30 3.30 -1.04 -4.93
CA PRO A 30 4.10 0.13 -4.61
C PRO A 30 5.18 0.30 -5.70
N LEU A 31 5.05 1.36 -6.50
CA LEU A 31 6.02 1.75 -7.51
C LEU A 31 7.09 2.68 -6.93
N GLY A 32 8.21 2.74 -7.63
CA GLY A 32 9.44 3.32 -7.10
C GLY A 32 10.28 2.25 -6.42
N SER A 33 11.47 2.62 -5.97
CA SER A 33 12.44 1.71 -5.34
C SER A 33 12.05 1.34 -3.89
N ALA A 34 10.75 1.17 -3.63
CA ALA A 34 10.20 0.87 -2.31
C ALA A 34 10.43 -0.61 -1.95
N VAL A 35 10.68 -0.86 -0.67
CA VAL A 35 10.89 -2.20 -0.12
C VAL A 35 9.79 -2.50 0.89
N LEU A 36 9.16 -3.67 0.82
CA LEU A 36 8.16 -4.09 1.79
C LEU A 36 8.78 -4.21 3.19
N VAL A 37 8.12 -3.63 4.18
CA VAL A 37 8.49 -3.73 5.61
C VAL A 37 7.55 -4.69 6.32
N SER A 38 6.25 -4.52 6.13
CA SER A 38 5.24 -5.42 6.70
C SER A 38 3.93 -5.30 5.95
N VAL A 39 3.11 -6.36 6.03
CA VAL A 39 1.72 -6.34 5.58
C VAL A 39 0.84 -6.95 6.66
N HIS A 40 -0.34 -6.39 6.86
CA HIS A 40 -1.39 -6.92 7.72
C HIS A 40 -2.74 -6.77 7.02
N THR A 41 -3.62 -7.73 7.21
CA THR A 41 -5.02 -7.72 6.75
C THR A 41 -5.90 -8.22 7.89
N ASP A 42 -7.10 -7.64 8.04
CA ASP A 42 -8.10 -8.10 9.03
C ASP A 42 -8.95 -9.27 8.51
N ALA A 43 -8.82 -9.64 7.23
CA ALA A 43 -9.43 -10.83 6.64
C ALA A 43 -8.49 -11.57 5.69
N GLY A 44 -8.60 -12.89 5.67
CA GLY A 44 -7.84 -13.75 4.76
C GLY A 44 -6.33 -13.74 5.04
N ASN A 45 -5.51 -13.70 3.99
CA ASN A 45 -4.06 -13.69 4.11
C ASN A 45 -3.39 -12.90 2.98
N CYS A 46 -2.22 -12.31 3.26
CA CYS A 46 -1.42 -11.60 2.27
C CYS A 46 -0.04 -12.24 2.14
N HIS A 47 0.38 -12.49 0.90
CA HIS A 47 1.74 -12.91 0.63
C HIS A 47 2.69 -11.72 0.80
N ALA A 48 3.65 -11.82 1.72
CA ALA A 48 4.56 -10.74 2.08
C ALA A 48 5.69 -10.52 1.04
N SER A 49 5.30 -10.26 -0.22
CA SER A 49 6.19 -9.93 -1.34
C SER A 49 5.68 -8.70 -2.10
N LEU A 50 6.50 -8.15 -3.00
CA LEU A 50 6.05 -7.16 -4.00
C LEU A 50 6.11 -7.77 -5.41
N PRO A 51 5.05 -7.63 -6.24
CA PRO A 51 3.75 -7.05 -5.89
C PRO A 51 3.04 -7.86 -4.79
N LEU A 52 2.26 -7.16 -3.97
CA LEU A 52 1.52 -7.73 -2.85
C LEU A 52 0.26 -8.39 -3.38
N VAL A 53 -0.02 -9.60 -2.92
CA VAL A 53 -1.25 -10.33 -3.24
C VAL A 53 -1.92 -10.74 -1.93
N CYS A 54 -3.15 -10.29 -1.72
CA CYS A 54 -3.98 -10.61 -0.58
C CYS A 54 -5.22 -11.40 -1.02
N LEU A 55 -5.31 -12.65 -0.54
CA LEU A 55 -6.47 -13.51 -0.72
C LEU A 55 -7.44 -13.24 0.42
N LEU A 56 -8.50 -12.47 0.15
CA LEU A 56 -9.43 -12.00 1.18
C LEU A 56 -10.60 -12.97 1.42
N GLY A 57 -10.83 -13.91 0.49
CA GLY A 57 -11.90 -14.90 0.59
C GLY A 57 -13.24 -14.33 0.12
N ALA A 58 -14.35 -14.78 0.74
CA ALA A 58 -15.68 -14.29 0.40
C ALA A 58 -16.06 -13.09 1.28
N LEU A 59 -16.66 -12.05 0.69
CA LEU A 59 -17.15 -10.88 1.41
C LEU A 59 -18.66 -10.74 1.23
N LYS A 60 -19.40 -10.72 2.34
CA LYS A 60 -20.85 -10.45 2.32
C LYS A 60 -21.12 -8.99 1.93
N PRO A 61 -22.30 -8.65 1.40
CA PRO A 61 -22.70 -7.27 1.13
C PRO A 61 -22.46 -6.35 2.33
N GLY A 62 -21.87 -5.18 2.08
CA GLY A 62 -21.52 -4.19 3.10
C GLY A 62 -20.28 -4.51 3.95
N THR A 63 -19.67 -5.69 3.79
CA THR A 63 -18.44 -6.04 4.51
C THR A 63 -17.28 -5.19 4.02
N GLN A 64 -16.47 -4.71 4.97
CA GLN A 64 -15.22 -3.99 4.71
C GLN A 64 -14.03 -4.78 5.25
N VAL A 65 -12.95 -4.81 4.47
CA VAL A 65 -11.66 -5.40 4.83
C VAL A 65 -10.59 -4.33 4.73
N HIS A 66 -9.71 -4.25 5.72
CA HIS A 66 -8.61 -3.31 5.78
C HIS A 66 -7.28 -4.02 5.60
N ILE A 67 -6.48 -3.52 4.65
CA ILE A 67 -5.12 -4.00 4.43
C ILE A 67 -4.17 -2.84 4.73
N THR A 68 -3.24 -3.07 5.65
CA THR A 68 -2.19 -2.11 6.03
C THR A 68 -0.85 -2.60 5.50
N VAL A 69 -0.25 -1.82 4.60
CA VAL A 69 1.04 -2.12 3.98
C VAL A 69 2.04 -1.07 4.43
N ARG A 70 3.16 -1.50 5.00
CA ARG A 70 4.27 -0.60 5.32
C ARG A 70 5.40 -0.85 4.32
N VAL A 71 5.87 0.21 3.69
CA VAL A 71 6.98 0.17 2.74
C VAL A 71 8.03 1.20 3.11
N ARG A 72 9.30 0.87 2.91
CA ARG A 72 10.41 1.81 3.03
C ARG A 72 10.69 2.41 1.66
N LEU A 73 10.61 3.73 1.55
CA LEU A 73 10.89 4.44 0.31
C LEU A 73 12.36 4.30 -0.07
N GLY A 74 12.63 4.08 -1.35
CA GLY A 74 14.00 4.04 -1.85
C GLY A 74 14.70 5.40 -1.78
N THR A 75 16.02 5.39 -1.97
CA THR A 75 16.88 6.57 -1.76
C THR A 75 17.15 7.39 -3.03
N ARG A 76 16.60 6.97 -4.17
CA ARG A 76 16.85 7.63 -5.47
C ARG A 76 15.59 8.20 -6.11
N SER A 77 14.43 7.59 -5.86
CA SER A 77 13.16 8.03 -6.43
C SER A 77 12.74 9.40 -5.86
N SER A 78 12.22 10.28 -6.73
CA SER A 78 11.62 11.57 -6.36
C SER A 78 10.09 11.51 -6.25
N ARG A 79 9.50 10.37 -6.59
CA ARG A 79 8.07 10.08 -6.52
C ARG A 79 7.85 8.68 -5.99
N PHE A 80 6.76 8.51 -5.25
CA PHE A 80 6.24 7.23 -4.83
C PHE A 80 4.79 7.16 -5.30
N THR A 81 4.46 6.06 -5.97
CA THR A 81 3.10 5.82 -6.48
C THR A 81 2.66 4.47 -5.96
N ASN A 82 1.54 4.42 -5.28
CA ASN A 82 0.89 3.18 -4.88
C ASN A 82 -0.31 2.94 -5.79
N ARG A 83 -0.41 1.75 -6.39
CA ARG A 83 -1.57 1.36 -7.18
C ARG A 83 -2.11 0.02 -6.69
N SER A 84 -3.38 0.02 -6.34
CA SER A 84 -4.09 -1.13 -5.79
C SER A 84 -5.23 -1.52 -6.74
N VAL A 85 -5.44 -2.82 -6.92
CA VAL A 85 -6.50 -3.39 -7.75
C VAL A 85 -7.15 -4.52 -6.98
N VAL A 86 -8.47 -4.53 -6.91
CA VAL A 86 -9.24 -5.65 -6.35
C VAL A 86 -9.98 -6.39 -7.46
N GLY A 87 -10.17 -7.68 -7.28
CA GLY A 87 -11.02 -8.49 -8.13
C GLY A 87 -11.78 -9.52 -7.30
N THR A 88 -12.86 -10.03 -7.89
CA THR A 88 -13.69 -11.09 -7.33
C THR A 88 -14.10 -12.04 -8.47
N ALA A 89 -14.47 -13.28 -8.11
CA ALA A 89 -15.07 -14.22 -9.04
C ALA A 89 -16.57 -13.96 -9.28
N THR A 90 -17.22 -13.17 -8.41
CA THR A 90 -18.59 -12.71 -8.63
C THR A 90 -18.59 -11.62 -9.70
N TYR A 91 -19.61 -11.56 -10.56
CA TYR A 91 -19.74 -10.49 -11.55
C TYR A 91 -19.86 -9.13 -10.86
N ASP A 92 -18.98 -8.21 -11.22
CA ASP A 92 -19.01 -6.82 -10.77
C ASP A 92 -19.33 -5.92 -11.97
N PRO A 93 -20.51 -5.26 -12.01
CA PRO A 93 -20.90 -4.39 -13.11
C PRO A 93 -20.07 -3.11 -13.18
N ASN A 94 -19.35 -2.73 -12.12
CA ASN A 94 -18.60 -1.48 -12.04
C ASN A 94 -17.13 -1.70 -11.73
N LEU A 95 -16.36 -2.19 -12.69
CA LEU A 95 -14.91 -2.41 -12.51
C LEU A 95 -14.10 -1.12 -12.28
N SER A 96 -14.68 0.07 -12.48
CA SER A 96 -13.97 1.34 -12.30
C SER A 96 -13.66 1.66 -10.84
N ASN A 97 -14.47 1.15 -9.89
CA ASN A 97 -14.24 1.33 -8.45
C ASN A 97 -13.22 0.32 -7.89
N ASN A 98 -12.78 -0.65 -8.69
CA ASN A 98 -11.86 -1.70 -8.28
C ASN A 98 -10.38 -1.31 -8.40
N VAL A 99 -10.10 -0.04 -8.73
CA VAL A 99 -8.73 0.48 -8.87
C VAL A 99 -8.58 1.75 -8.05
N ALA A 100 -7.55 1.79 -7.21
CA ALA A 100 -7.14 2.98 -6.47
C ALA A 100 -5.67 3.32 -6.75
N GLN A 101 -5.35 4.61 -6.84
CA GLN A 101 -3.99 5.07 -7.05
C GLN A 101 -3.72 6.36 -6.27
N ALA A 102 -2.55 6.43 -5.63
CA ALA A 102 -2.07 7.64 -4.98
C ALA A 102 -0.61 7.89 -5.38
N THR A 103 -0.25 9.14 -5.61
CA THR A 103 1.13 9.56 -5.93
C THR A 103 1.55 10.71 -5.05
N VAL A 104 2.75 10.62 -4.49
CA VAL A 104 3.33 11.63 -3.60
C VAL A 104 4.77 11.95 -4.00
N ALA A 105 5.19 13.19 -3.72
CA ALA A 105 6.58 13.61 -3.89
C ALA A 105 7.46 13.05 -2.75
N VAL A 106 8.65 12.60 -3.14
CA VAL A 106 9.69 12.09 -2.24
C VAL A 106 10.89 13.03 -2.30
N LEU A 107 11.15 13.70 -1.19
CA LEU A 107 12.21 14.68 -1.04
C LEU A 107 13.51 14.01 -0.55
N PRO A 108 14.68 14.60 -0.86
CA PRO A 108 15.92 14.28 -0.16
C PRO A 108 15.79 14.42 1.36
N PRO A 109 16.58 13.66 2.14
CA PRO A 109 16.68 13.92 3.57
C PRO A 109 17.24 15.33 3.82
N PRO A 110 16.83 15.98 4.92
CA PRO A 110 17.44 17.24 5.33
C PRO A 110 18.95 17.04 5.53
N PRO A 111 19.78 18.05 5.22
CA PRO A 111 21.21 17.97 5.45
C PRO A 111 21.50 17.70 6.93
N PRO A 112 22.58 16.95 7.24
CA PRO A 112 22.98 16.73 8.63
C PRO A 112 23.31 18.07 9.30
N PRO A 113 23.08 18.19 10.62
CA PRO A 113 23.48 19.40 11.36
C PRO A 113 25.00 19.63 11.23
N PRO A 114 25.44 20.90 11.24
CA PRO A 114 26.87 21.19 11.21
C PRO A 114 27.58 20.58 12.43
N PRO A 115 28.85 20.18 12.29
CA PRO A 115 29.62 19.65 13.41
C PRO A 115 29.75 20.73 14.52
N PRO A 116 29.89 20.32 15.80
CA PRO A 116 30.17 21.25 16.88
C PRO A 116 31.44 22.06 16.58
N PRO A 117 31.54 23.33 17.05
CA PRO A 117 32.79 24.06 16.96
C PRO A 117 33.90 23.28 17.68
N SER A 118 35.05 23.12 17.03
CA SER A 118 36.25 22.59 17.71
C SER A 118 36.65 23.59 18.79
N GLY A 119 36.52 23.20 20.07
CA GLY A 119 37.00 24.02 21.18
C GLY A 119 38.51 24.21 21.06
N LEU A 120 38.96 25.46 21.08
CA LEU A 120 40.38 25.78 21.26
C LEU A 120 40.73 25.39 22.70
N GLY A 121 41.52 24.33 22.85
CA GLY A 121 42.21 23.99 24.08
C GLY A 121 43.49 24.79 24.25
#